data_AF-A0A961ZCY3-F1
#
_entry.id   AF-A0A961ZCY3-F1
#
_cell.length_a   1.000
_cell.length_b   1.000
_cell.length_c   1.000
_cell.angle_alpha   90.00
_cell.angle_beta   90.00
_cell.angle_gamma   90.00
#
_symmetry.space_group_name_H-M   'P 1'
#
loop_
_entity.id
_entity.type
_entity.pdbx_description
1 polymer ?
#
loop_
_entity_poly.entity_id
_entity_poly.type
_entity_poly.pdbx_seq_one_letter_code
_entity_poly.pdbx_strand_id
1 'polypeptide(L)'
;MAPFWETKTLEEMTPEEWESLCDGCGRCCLLKLEDEDTGETFNSNVRCQLLNGHTCRCSNYAHRHELVPDCVRLDPEAVRTLGWIPTTCAYRRLAEGRGLAWWHPLVSGDPQTVIDAGISVRSRTVPESEVKPGEWEDHIAEWPSFDPDL
;
A
#
# COMPACT_ATOMS: atom_id res chain seq x y z
N MET A 1 24.73 8.91 12.03
CA MET A 1 23.57 9.81 12.02
C MET A 1 22.35 8.92 11.99
N ALA A 2 21.39 9.10 12.89
CA ALA A 2 20.18 8.27 12.88
C ALA A 2 19.35 8.57 11.61
N PRO A 3 18.67 7.56 11.03
CA PRO A 3 17.78 7.79 9.91
C PRO A 3 16.62 8.74 10.23
N PHE A 4 16.12 9.47 9.22
CA PHE A 4 15.05 10.46 9.45
C PHE A 4 13.78 9.83 10.03
N TRP A 5 13.43 8.61 9.60
CA TRP A 5 12.25 7.86 10.05
C TRP A 5 12.31 7.39 11.51
N GLU A 6 13.48 7.49 12.15
CA GLU A 6 13.64 7.22 13.60
C GLU A 6 13.61 8.51 14.43
N THR A 7 13.83 9.66 13.81
CA THR A 7 14.03 10.94 14.50
C THR A 7 12.91 11.94 14.29
N LYS A 8 12.14 11.81 13.21
CA LYS A 8 11.06 12.72 12.82
C LYS A 8 9.71 12.04 13.01
N THR A 9 8.74 12.81 13.47
CA THR A 9 7.32 12.48 13.36
C THR A 9 6.87 12.55 11.90
N LEU A 10 5.71 11.97 11.59
CA LEU A 10 5.16 11.97 10.23
C LEU A 10 4.94 13.41 9.70
N GLU A 11 4.53 14.33 10.57
CA GLU A 11 4.28 15.74 10.28
C GLU A 11 5.55 16.55 10.04
N GLU A 12 6.71 16.07 10.49
CA GLU A 12 8.01 16.73 10.32
C GLU A 12 8.73 16.31 9.03
N MET A 13 8.21 15.31 8.32
CA MET A 13 8.81 14.80 7.09
C MET A 13 8.57 15.75 5.92
N THR A 14 9.60 15.94 5.10
CA THR A 14 9.41 16.60 3.80
C THR A 14 8.60 15.70 2.87
N PRO A 15 8.01 16.25 1.78
CA PRO A 15 7.33 15.42 0.78
C PRO A 15 8.23 14.31 0.23
N GLU A 16 9.52 14.57 0.00
CA GLU A 16 10.47 13.57 -0.51
C GLU A 16 10.73 12.46 0.51
N GLU A 17 10.89 12.82 1.79
CA GLU A 17 11.04 11.85 2.88
C GLU A 17 9.78 10.98 3.00
N TRP A 18 8.60 11.60 2.99
CA TRP A 18 7.32 10.90 3.02
C TRP A 18 7.15 9.91 1.87
N GLU A 19 7.39 10.36 0.64
CA GLU A 19 7.26 9.50 -0.55
C GLU A 19 8.29 8.36 -0.55
N SER A 20 9.47 8.57 0.04
CA SER A 20 10.50 7.53 0.17
C SER A 20 10.11 6.38 1.13
N LEU A 21 9.11 6.58 2.00
CA LEU A 21 8.59 5.53 2.87
C LEU A 21 7.77 4.48 2.10
N CYS A 22 7.36 4.72 0.86
CA CYS A 22 6.61 3.74 0.10
C CYS A 22 7.47 2.51 -0.23
N ASP A 23 7.23 1.41 0.48
CA ASP A 23 7.89 0.12 0.25
C ASP A 23 7.69 -0.44 -1.17
N GLY A 24 6.63 -0.05 -1.87
CA GLY A 24 6.30 -0.57 -3.18
C GLY A 24 5.60 -1.93 -3.15
N CYS A 25 4.90 -2.25 -2.06
CA CYS A 25 4.12 -3.47 -1.97
C CYS A 25 2.91 -3.46 -2.93
N GLY A 26 2.38 -2.28 -3.28
CA GLY A 26 1.25 -2.11 -4.20
C GLY A 26 -0.14 -2.34 -3.59
N ARG A 27 -0.25 -2.64 -2.29
CA ARG A 27 -1.53 -2.98 -1.62
C ARG A 27 -2.52 -1.80 -1.52
N CYS A 28 -2.01 -0.57 -1.43
CA CYS A 28 -2.83 0.64 -1.45
C CYS A 28 -3.39 0.98 -2.84
N CYS A 29 -2.83 0.39 -3.91
CA CYS A 29 -3.28 0.58 -5.29
C CYS A 29 -4.31 -0.46 -5.74
N LEU A 30 -4.72 -1.37 -4.84
CA LEU A 30 -5.78 -2.33 -5.10
C LEU A 30 -7.13 -1.72 -4.78
N LEU A 31 -8.12 -1.96 -5.64
CA LEU A 31 -9.48 -1.52 -5.43
C LEU A 31 -10.03 -2.17 -4.15
N LYS A 32 -10.84 -1.39 -3.44
CA LYS A 32 -11.53 -1.85 -2.24
C LYS A 32 -13.01 -1.98 -2.56
N LEU A 33 -13.62 -3.04 -2.07
CA LEU A 33 -15.06 -3.22 -2.13
C LEU A 33 -15.63 -2.76 -0.80
N GLU A 34 -16.72 -2.03 -0.82
CA GLU A 34 -17.45 -1.62 0.37
C GLU A 34 -18.79 -2.34 0.37
N ASP A 35 -19.14 -2.93 1.51
CA ASP A 35 -20.47 -3.51 1.71
C ASP A 35 -21.48 -2.38 1.96
N GLU A 36 -22.53 -2.33 1.13
CA GLU A 36 -23.49 -1.22 1.11
C GLU A 36 -24.35 -1.13 2.38
N ASP A 37 -24.51 -2.23 3.12
CA ASP A 37 -25.34 -2.30 4.32
C ASP A 37 -24.55 -1.95 5.60
N THR A 38 -23.28 -2.32 5.65
CA THR A 38 -22.42 -2.24 6.84
C THR A 38 -21.34 -1.16 6.75
N GLY A 39 -20.96 -0.75 5.53
CA GLY A 39 -19.79 0.09 5.26
C GLY A 39 -18.45 -0.62 5.48
N GLU A 40 -18.44 -1.95 5.63
CA GLU A 40 -17.21 -2.71 5.80
C GLU A 40 -16.40 -2.74 4.50
N THR A 41 -15.10 -2.47 4.60
CA THR A 41 -14.20 -2.44 3.44
C THR A 41 -13.42 -3.74 3.28
N PHE A 42 -13.54 -4.38 2.13
CA PHE A 42 -12.84 -5.59 1.75
C PHE A 42 -11.69 -5.30 0.78
N ASN A 43 -10.58 -6.01 0.98
CA ASN A 43 -9.47 -5.97 0.04
C ASN A 43 -9.76 -6.89 -1.15
N SER A 44 -9.44 -6.44 -2.37
CA SER A 44 -9.49 -7.28 -3.56
C SER A 44 -8.09 -7.62 -4.08
N ASN A 45 -8.00 -8.48 -5.09
CA ASN A 45 -6.83 -8.64 -5.95
C ASN A 45 -6.88 -7.78 -7.22
N VAL A 46 -7.86 -6.88 -7.34
CA VAL A 46 -8.03 -6.02 -8.50
C VAL A 46 -7.16 -4.78 -8.36
N ARG A 47 -6.34 -4.51 -9.35
CA ARG A 47 -5.50 -3.31 -9.41
C ARG A 47 -6.09 -2.25 -10.33
N CYS A 48 -5.89 -0.98 -9.97
CA CYS A 48 -6.25 0.12 -10.86
C CYS A 48 -5.41 0.10 -12.15
N GLN A 49 -5.91 0.79 -13.17
CA GLN A 49 -5.28 0.92 -14.48
C GLN A 49 -3.83 1.43 -14.46
N LEU A 50 -3.41 2.15 -13.41
CA LEU A 50 -2.06 2.72 -13.31
C LEU A 50 -1.06 1.81 -12.58
N LEU A 51 -1.51 0.86 -11.75
CA LEU A 51 -0.58 -0.03 -11.06
C LEU A 51 -0.03 -1.05 -12.04
N ASN A 52 1.29 -1.21 -12.13
CA ASN A 52 1.89 -2.34 -12.85
C ASN A 52 1.97 -3.57 -11.93
N GLY A 53 1.28 -4.66 -12.30
CA GLY A 53 1.21 -5.89 -11.48
C GLY A 53 2.51 -6.67 -11.36
N HIS A 54 3.54 -6.35 -12.15
CA HIS A 54 4.85 -6.98 -12.07
C HIS A 54 5.87 -6.15 -11.28
N THR A 55 5.86 -4.82 -11.44
CA THR A 55 6.80 -3.93 -10.72
C THR A 55 6.23 -3.39 -9.42
N CYS A 56 4.91 -3.51 -9.20
CA CYS A 56 4.17 -2.94 -8.07
C CYS A 56 4.34 -1.43 -7.92
N ARG A 57 4.63 -0.74 -9.04
CA ARG A 57 4.73 0.72 -9.09
C ARG A 57 3.61 1.30 -9.96
N CYS A 58 3.18 2.49 -9.57
CA CYS A 58 2.26 3.29 -10.38
C CYS A 58 3.00 3.81 -11.62
N SER A 59 2.42 3.63 -12.80
CA SER A 59 2.98 4.06 -14.09
C SER A 59 2.99 5.58 -14.25
N ASN A 60 2.09 6.29 -13.58
CA ASN A 60 2.02 7.75 -13.57
C ASN A 60 1.67 8.27 -12.17
N TYR A 61 2.59 8.12 -11.23
CA TYR A 61 2.36 8.52 -9.85
C TYR A 61 2.06 10.01 -9.73
N ALA A 62 2.79 10.88 -10.42
CA ALA A 62 2.63 12.33 -10.31
C ALA A 62 1.23 12.82 -10.72
N HIS A 63 0.61 12.23 -11.75
CA HIS A 63 -0.72 12.62 -12.24
C HIS A 63 -1.82 11.63 -11.85
N ARG A 64 -1.57 10.73 -10.89
CA ARG A 64 -2.49 9.63 -10.55
C ARG A 64 -3.89 10.09 -10.17
N HIS A 65 -4.01 11.21 -9.47
CA HIS A 65 -5.31 11.74 -9.03
C HIS A 65 -6.09 12.43 -10.15
N GLU A 66 -5.42 12.84 -11.24
CA GLU A 66 -6.09 13.35 -12.45
C GLU A 66 -6.67 12.20 -13.29
N LEU A 67 -5.98 11.05 -13.30
CA LEU A 67 -6.33 9.89 -14.12
C LEU A 67 -7.21 8.86 -13.39
N VAL A 68 -7.09 8.79 -12.07
CA VAL A 68 -7.84 7.88 -11.18
C VAL A 68 -8.32 8.73 -9.99
N PRO A 69 -9.53 9.34 -10.10
CA PRO A 69 -10.07 10.23 -9.06
C PRO A 69 -10.16 9.57 -7.68
N ASP A 70 -10.44 8.27 -7.64
CA ASP A 70 -10.57 7.49 -6.39
C ASP A 70 -9.22 6.99 -5.85
N CYS A 71 -8.09 7.42 -6.44
CA CYS A 71 -6.78 7.04 -5.95
C CYS A 71 -6.56 7.63 -4.55
N VAL A 72 -6.29 6.75 -3.57
CA VAL A 72 -6.06 7.16 -2.19
C VAL A 72 -4.86 8.11 -2.08
N ARG A 73 -5.06 9.20 -1.34
CA ARG A 73 -3.96 10.05 -0.87
C ARG A 73 -3.56 9.58 0.51
N LEU A 74 -2.36 9.00 0.62
CA LEU A 74 -1.80 8.64 1.92
C LEU A 74 -1.11 9.88 2.51
N ASP A 75 -1.75 10.48 3.49
CA ASP A 75 -1.20 11.50 4.38
C ASP A 75 -1.25 10.99 5.84
N PRO A 76 -0.64 11.71 6.82
CA PRO A 76 -0.60 11.25 8.21
C PRO A 76 -1.98 11.03 8.85
N GLU A 77 -3.02 11.76 8.42
CA GLU A 77 -4.38 11.58 8.93
C GLU A 77 -5.03 10.33 8.31
N ALA A 78 -4.94 10.18 6.99
CA ALA A 78 -5.44 9.02 6.25
C ALA A 78 -4.83 7.72 6.78
N VAL A 79 -3.52 7.71 7.06
CA VAL A 79 -2.81 6.52 7.58
C VAL A 79 -3.32 6.08 8.96
N ARG A 80 -3.82 7.01 9.78
CA ARG A 80 -4.37 6.73 11.12
C ARG A 80 -5.84 6.34 11.10
N THR A 81 -6.56 6.71 10.05
CA THR A 81 -8.03 6.58 9.97
C THR A 81 -8.47 5.44 9.04
N LEU A 82 -7.70 5.15 7.98
CA LEU A 82 -8.03 4.11 7.01
C LEU A 82 -7.70 2.71 7.56
N GLY A 83 -8.70 2.05 8.14
CA GLY A 83 -8.55 0.73 8.77
C GLY A 83 -8.11 -0.41 7.84
N TRP A 84 -8.34 -0.26 6.52
CA TRP A 84 -7.96 -1.26 5.52
C TRP A 84 -6.47 -1.20 5.13
N ILE A 85 -5.73 -0.16 5.54
CA ILE A 85 -4.28 -0.09 5.30
C ILE A 85 -3.61 -1.23 6.08
N PRO A 86 -2.75 -2.03 5.42
CA PRO A 86 -2.18 -3.19 6.07
C PRO A 86 -1.23 -2.81 7.22
N THR A 87 -1.19 -3.65 8.25
CA THR A 87 -0.27 -3.54 9.40
C THR A 87 1.20 -3.49 9.01
N THR A 88 1.54 -4.03 7.84
CA THR A 88 2.89 -4.04 7.27
C THR A 88 3.24 -2.75 6.52
N CYS A 89 2.26 -1.87 6.25
CA CYS A 89 2.49 -0.61 5.53
C CYS A 89 3.49 0.27 6.31
N ALA A 90 4.56 0.69 5.64
CA ALA A 90 5.60 1.53 6.24
C ALA A 90 5.04 2.77 6.96
N TYR A 91 4.11 3.47 6.31
CA TYR A 91 3.45 4.65 6.89
C TYR A 91 2.72 4.32 8.19
N ARG A 92 1.96 3.22 8.20
CA ARG A 92 1.18 2.78 9.36
C ARG A 92 2.11 2.33 10.49
N ARG A 93 3.15 1.57 10.17
CA ARG A 93 4.14 1.13 11.16
C ARG A 93 4.81 2.30 11.87
N LEU A 94 5.17 3.35 11.12
CA LEU A 94 5.75 4.57 11.71
C LEU A 94 4.71 5.34 12.54
N ALA A 95 3.46 5.44 12.08
CA ALA A 95 2.37 6.03 12.87
C ALA A 95 2.16 5.30 14.21
N GLU A 96 2.34 3.98 14.21
CA GLU A 96 2.21 3.10 15.38
C GLU A 96 3.51 3.02 16.23
N GLY A 97 4.59 3.70 15.83
CA GLY A 97 5.88 3.69 16.55
C GLY A 97 6.66 2.38 16.43
N ARG A 98 6.35 1.53 15.45
CA ARG A 98 6.95 0.20 15.24
C ARG A 98 8.22 0.23 14.38
N GLY A 99 8.59 1.40 13.86
CA GLY A 99 9.73 1.54 12.95
C GLY A 99 9.49 0.88 11.59
N LEU A 100 10.50 0.92 10.72
CA LEU A 100 10.49 0.21 9.44
C LEU A 100 10.92 -1.25 9.64
N ALA A 101 10.32 -2.15 8.87
CA ALA A 101 10.66 -3.57 8.92
C ALA A 101 12.02 -3.86 8.29
N TRP A 102 12.65 -5.00 8.62
CA TRP A 102 13.97 -5.37 8.08
C TRP A 102 13.98 -5.48 6.55
N TRP A 103 12.85 -5.86 5.95
CA TRP A 103 12.67 -6.03 4.51
C TRP A 103 12.29 -4.73 3.80
N HIS A 104 12.13 -3.62 4.53
CA HIS A 104 11.81 -2.33 3.94
C HIS A 104 13.01 -1.80 3.15
N PRO A 105 12.86 -1.22 1.93
CA PRO A 105 13.99 -0.82 1.09
C PRO A 105 14.95 0.20 1.74
N LEU A 106 14.43 1.11 2.58
CA LEU A 106 15.26 2.04 3.35
C LEU A 106 16.13 1.36 4.43
N VAL A 107 15.78 0.14 4.84
CA VAL A 107 16.51 -0.66 5.83
C VAL A 107 17.38 -1.72 5.15
N SER A 108 16.82 -2.48 4.20
CA SER A 108 17.52 -3.55 3.48
C SER A 108 18.47 -3.04 2.39
N GLY A 109 18.22 -1.85 1.84
CA GLY A 109 18.89 -1.33 0.65
C GLY A 109 18.45 -2.00 -0.66
N ASP A 110 17.51 -2.95 -0.61
CA ASP A 110 17.07 -3.72 -1.77
C ASP A 110 15.53 -3.80 -1.85
N PRO A 111 14.89 -3.24 -2.89
CA PRO A 111 13.45 -3.37 -3.09
C PRO A 111 12.93 -4.80 -3.24
N GLN A 112 13.78 -5.75 -3.62
CA GLN A 112 13.40 -7.15 -3.80
C GLN A 112 13.01 -7.82 -2.49
N THR A 113 13.51 -7.35 -1.33
CA THR A 113 13.17 -7.93 -0.02
C THR A 113 11.68 -7.80 0.32
N VAL A 114 10.97 -6.82 -0.24
CA VAL A 114 9.50 -6.66 -0.08
C VAL A 114 8.75 -7.83 -0.72
N ILE A 115 9.28 -8.34 -1.84
CA ILE A 115 8.72 -9.49 -2.56
C ILE A 115 9.10 -10.78 -1.85
N ASP A 116 10.38 -10.91 -1.48
CA ASP A 116 10.90 -12.10 -0.81
C ASP A 116 10.24 -12.34 0.56
N ALA A 117 9.89 -11.25 1.27
CA ALA A 117 9.10 -11.29 2.50
C ALA A 117 7.60 -11.56 2.28
N GLY A 118 7.13 -11.66 1.03
CA GLY A 118 5.75 -11.97 0.69
C GLY A 118 4.75 -10.81 0.89
N ILE A 119 5.24 -9.59 1.09
CA ILE A 119 4.41 -8.39 1.36
C ILE A 119 3.84 -7.80 0.06
N SER A 120 4.56 -7.97 -1.04
CA SER A 120 4.20 -7.42 -2.35
C SER A 120 2.99 -8.13 -2.99
N VAL A 121 2.21 -7.36 -3.77
CA VAL A 121 1.11 -7.85 -4.61
C VAL A 121 1.58 -8.44 -5.95
N ARG A 122 2.90 -8.45 -6.19
CA ARG A 122 3.52 -8.84 -7.47
C ARG A 122 2.97 -10.17 -7.98
N SER A 123 2.52 -10.17 -9.23
CA SER A 123 1.98 -11.35 -9.93
C SER A 123 0.75 -12.00 -9.25
N ARG A 124 0.09 -11.30 -8.33
CA ARG A 124 -1.09 -11.77 -7.59
C ARG A 124 -2.32 -10.91 -7.83
N THR A 125 -2.32 -10.11 -8.90
CA THR A 125 -3.35 -9.10 -9.18
C THR A 125 -3.86 -9.16 -10.61
N VAL A 126 -5.13 -8.84 -10.80
CA VAL A 126 -5.74 -8.66 -12.13
C VAL A 126 -6.08 -7.18 -12.36
N PRO A 127 -5.94 -6.64 -13.58
CA PRO A 127 -6.36 -5.27 -13.87
C PRO A 127 -7.89 -5.15 -13.83
N GLU A 128 -8.41 -4.02 -13.37
CA GLU A 128 -9.86 -3.76 -13.30
C GLU A 128 -10.59 -3.93 -14.64
N SER A 129 -9.92 -3.68 -15.77
CA SER A 129 -10.48 -3.86 -17.11
C SER A 129 -10.78 -5.32 -17.48
N GLU A 130 -10.22 -6.28 -16.74
CA GLU A 130 -10.45 -7.72 -16.94
C GLU A 130 -11.57 -8.28 -16.04
N VAL A 131 -12.06 -7.50 -15.07
CA VAL A 131 -13.13 -7.92 -14.15
C VAL A 131 -14.48 -7.62 -14.77
N LYS A 132 -15.34 -8.64 -14.89
CA LYS A 132 -16.68 -8.44 -15.47
C LYS A 132 -17.68 -7.95 -14.42
N PRO A 133 -18.74 -7.23 -14.83
CA PRO A 133 -19.85 -6.91 -13.94
C PRO A 133 -20.42 -8.19 -13.31
N GLY A 134 -20.59 -8.18 -11.99
CA GLY A 134 -21.06 -9.33 -11.21
C GLY A 134 -19.99 -10.32 -10.74
N GLU A 135 -18.73 -10.18 -11.18
CA GLU A 135 -17.59 -11.03 -10.72
C GLU A 135 -16.77 -10.34 -9.61
N TRP A 136 -17.12 -9.11 -9.20
CA TRP A 136 -16.32 -8.31 -8.26
C TRP A 136 -16.09 -8.99 -6.90
N GLU A 137 -17.10 -9.68 -6.35
CA GLU A 137 -17.00 -10.38 -5.07
C GLU A 137 -16.03 -11.56 -5.13
N ASP A 138 -15.91 -12.23 -6.29
CA ASP A 138 -14.95 -13.33 -6.51
C ASP A 138 -13.49 -12.87 -6.44
N HIS A 139 -13.26 -11.56 -6.54
CA HIS A 139 -11.95 -10.94 -6.45
C HIS A 139 -11.59 -10.47 -5.04
N ILE A 140 -12.47 -10.61 -4.05
CA ILE A 140 -12.13 -10.39 -2.64
C ILE A 140 -10.98 -11.34 -2.27
N ALA A 141 -9.91 -10.78 -1.72
CA ALA A 141 -8.68 -11.50 -1.47
C ALA A 141 -8.13 -11.21 -0.08
N GLU A 142 -7.79 -12.29 0.63
CA GLU A 142 -7.03 -12.19 1.87
C GLU A 142 -5.56 -11.90 1.56
N TRP A 143 -5.13 -10.71 1.98
CA TRP A 143 -3.72 -10.33 1.94
C TRP A 143 -3.07 -10.58 3.29
N PRO A 144 -1.78 -10.98 3.33
CA PRO A 144 -1.09 -11.25 4.58
C PRO A 144 -1.29 -10.10 5.58
N SER A 145 -1.88 -10.44 6.72
CA SER A 145 -1.93 -9.59 7.92
C SER A 145 -0.73 -9.85 8.84
N PHE A 146 0.00 -10.95 8.58
CA PHE A 146 1.24 -11.29 9.25
C PHE A 146 2.27 -10.18 9.03
N ASP A 147 2.87 -9.76 10.12
CA ASP A 147 4.04 -8.91 10.10
C ASP A 147 5.25 -9.80 10.41
N PRO A 148 6.25 -9.90 9.52
CA PRO A 148 7.45 -10.71 9.75
C PRO A 148 8.23 -10.37 11.03
N ASP A 149 7.96 -9.21 11.62
CA ASP A 149 8.59 -8.74 12.85
C ASP A 149 7.76 -9.02 14.12
N LEU A 150 6.55 -9.59 14.01
CA LEU A 150 5.64 -9.92 15.11
C LEU A 150 5.44 -11.44 15.25
#